data_AF-A0A542QJI7-F1
#
_entry.id   AF-A0A542QJI7-F1
#
_cell.length_a   1.000
_cell.length_b   1.000
_cell.length_c   1.000
_cell.angle_alpha   90.00
_cell.angle_beta   90.00
_cell.angle_gamma   90.00
#
_symmetry.space_group_name_H-M   'P 1'
#
loop_
_entity.id
_entity.type
_entity.pdbx_description
1 polymer ?
#
loop_
_entity_poly.entity_id
_entity_poly.type
_entity_poly.pdbx_seq_one_letter_code
_entity_poly.pdbx_strand_id
1 'polypeptide(L)'
;MNIRLPIRLLAATAVTGLMLTSCSSGGSPNASGSPSTTPAASSPAQSPTVSASSAPSATTPSGTQAPTTPAPGATAPAIGPGRLQPLWPFATLAQAQAWEREYHSGGHQPWHLDPEQTALSFTRGYLGFREIDRVSSRNVRGAHARIGVAGSGAEGGTAAIVHLVRFGTGPSAPWEVVGTDDTTLSLTTPGYGSLVRSPVVTGGRITGVDEGIRVQVRQLSSAAPLGTSCCTSAGGNNQPWKQSVSFSGARDRVLTVVASTGGHVAEVERFTITAVRTG
;
A
#
# COMPACT_ATOMS: atom_id res chain seq x y z
N MET A 1 -26.08 -18.22 -43.96
CA MET A 1 -25.48 -17.15 -44.79
C MET A 1 -24.09 -16.85 -44.27
N ASN A 2 -23.09 -17.06 -45.13
CA ASN A 2 -21.67 -16.84 -44.90
C ASN A 2 -21.32 -15.35 -44.91
N ILE A 3 -20.33 -14.90 -44.12
CA ILE A 3 -19.32 -13.84 -44.40
C ILE A 3 -18.22 -14.03 -43.33
N ARG A 4 -17.13 -14.77 -43.58
CA ARG A 4 -15.78 -14.37 -44.05
C ARG A 4 -15.06 -13.26 -43.25
N LEU A 5 -14.00 -13.69 -42.54
CA LEU A 5 -12.88 -12.89 -42.03
C LEU A 5 -12.09 -12.19 -43.15
N PRO A 6 -11.28 -11.17 -42.80
CA PRO A 6 -9.89 -11.16 -43.25
C PRO A 6 -8.87 -10.99 -42.12
N ILE A 7 -7.85 -11.85 -42.22
CA ILE A 7 -6.56 -11.84 -41.55
C ILE A 7 -5.76 -10.60 -41.99
N ARG A 8 -5.03 -9.96 -41.07
CA ARG A 8 -3.90 -9.07 -41.42
C ARG A 8 -2.62 -9.55 -40.74
N LEU A 9 -1.75 -10.16 -41.53
CA LEU A 9 -0.29 -10.19 -41.33
C LEU A 9 0.29 -8.84 -41.79
N LEU A 10 1.27 -8.31 -41.06
CA LEU A 10 2.33 -7.40 -41.52
C LEU A 10 3.47 -7.54 -40.48
N ALA A 11 4.50 -8.33 -40.78
CA ALA A 11 5.74 -7.96 -41.48
C ALA A 11 6.78 -7.35 -40.54
N ALA A 12 7.86 -8.11 -40.33
CA ALA A 12 9.07 -7.71 -39.61
C ALA A 12 9.96 -6.83 -40.50
N THR A 13 10.61 -5.84 -39.88
CA THR A 13 11.74 -5.11 -40.48
C THR A 13 12.85 -4.98 -39.44
N ALA A 14 13.96 -5.64 -39.73
CA ALA A 14 15.26 -5.42 -39.12
C ALA A 14 15.96 -4.26 -39.86
N VAL A 15 16.57 -3.33 -39.13
CA VAL A 15 17.61 -2.45 -39.69
C VAL A 15 18.76 -2.31 -38.69
N THR A 16 19.93 -2.64 -39.23
CA THR A 16 21.29 -2.62 -38.69
C THR A 16 21.78 -1.19 -38.39
N GLY A 17 22.69 -1.08 -37.42
CA GLY A 17 23.08 0.19 -36.80
C GLY A 17 24.08 1.08 -37.55
N LEU A 18 24.59 2.08 -36.81
CA LEU A 18 25.82 2.80 -37.12
C LEU A 18 26.38 3.42 -35.83
N MET A 19 27.60 3.05 -35.48
CA MET A 19 28.48 3.75 -34.52
C MET A 19 28.89 5.10 -35.11
N LEU A 20 29.13 6.12 -34.26
CA LEU A 20 30.20 7.10 -34.46
C LEU A 20 30.54 7.83 -33.14
N THR A 21 31.84 8.02 -32.99
CA THR A 21 32.69 8.58 -31.92
C THR A 21 32.74 10.10 -31.85
N SER A 22 32.95 10.67 -30.65
CA SER A 22 34.05 11.61 -30.25
C SER A 22 33.63 12.43 -29.00
N CYS A 23 34.37 12.42 -27.87
CA CYS A 23 35.47 13.35 -27.50
C CYS A 23 35.16 14.82 -27.82
N SER A 24 35.40 15.85 -27.01
CA SER A 24 36.17 16.09 -25.78
C SER A 24 36.08 17.61 -25.49
N SER A 25 36.43 18.03 -24.27
CA SER A 25 36.90 19.38 -23.86
C SER A 25 35.87 20.52 -23.87
N GLY A 26 35.80 21.44 -22.91
CA GLY A 26 36.61 21.79 -21.74
C GLY A 26 36.30 23.26 -21.36
N GLY A 27 36.46 23.65 -20.10
CA GLY A 27 36.60 25.07 -19.68
C GLY A 27 35.53 25.65 -18.74
N SER A 28 35.89 25.79 -17.46
CA SER A 28 35.42 26.86 -16.54
C SER A 28 36.36 28.08 -16.65
N PRO A 29 36.27 29.20 -15.89
CA PRO A 29 35.30 29.70 -14.89
C PRO A 29 34.99 31.24 -15.01
N ASN A 30 34.43 31.81 -13.92
CA ASN A 30 34.34 33.24 -13.50
C ASN A 30 33.26 34.14 -14.14
N ALA A 31 32.70 35.17 -13.48
CA ALA A 31 32.56 35.59 -12.07
C ALA A 31 31.67 36.86 -12.04
N SER A 32 31.11 37.17 -10.87
CA SER A 32 30.78 38.51 -10.34
C SER A 32 29.58 39.30 -10.87
N GLY A 33 28.74 39.80 -9.93
CA GLY A 33 27.91 40.99 -10.14
C GLY A 33 26.66 41.15 -9.27
N SER A 34 26.82 41.62 -8.03
CA SER A 34 25.85 42.45 -7.28
C SER A 34 26.64 43.68 -6.81
N PRO A 35 26.06 44.88 -6.52
CA PRO A 35 24.82 45.08 -5.74
C PRO A 35 23.97 46.37 -6.00
N SER A 36 22.89 46.57 -5.21
CA SER A 36 22.25 47.81 -4.69
C SER A 36 21.71 48.89 -5.68
N THR A 37 20.62 49.66 -5.49
CA THR A 37 20.00 50.36 -4.32
C THR A 37 18.51 50.76 -4.57
N THR A 38 17.78 50.94 -3.46
CA THR A 38 16.44 51.58 -3.17
C THR A 38 16.35 53.10 -3.51
N PRO A 39 15.37 53.95 -3.06
CA PRO A 39 13.97 53.84 -2.52
C PRO A 39 12.95 54.89 -3.12
N ALA A 40 11.65 54.87 -2.76
CA ALA A 40 10.83 56.10 -2.52
C ALA A 40 9.41 55.81 -1.97
N ALA A 41 8.91 56.72 -1.12
CA ALA A 41 7.66 56.66 -0.34
C ALA A 41 6.64 57.76 -0.75
N SER A 42 5.35 57.59 -0.41
CA SER A 42 4.42 58.57 0.23
C SER A 42 2.93 58.43 -0.19
N SER A 43 2.02 58.56 0.80
CA SER A 43 0.53 58.54 0.79
C SER A 43 -0.12 59.87 0.32
N PRO A 44 -1.41 60.24 0.62
CA PRO A 44 -2.76 59.58 0.59
C PRO A 44 -3.84 60.40 -0.19
N ALA A 45 -5.04 59.86 -0.49
CA ALA A 45 -6.29 60.65 -0.68
C ALA A 45 -7.62 59.85 -0.73
N GLN A 46 -8.51 60.20 0.21
CA GLN A 46 -9.99 60.43 0.19
C GLN A 46 -11.05 59.40 -0.29
N SER A 47 -12.15 59.42 0.48
CA SER A 47 -13.38 58.62 0.48
C SER A 47 -14.32 58.83 -0.72
N PRO A 48 -15.29 57.91 -0.91
CA PRO A 48 -16.68 58.36 -0.73
C PRO A 48 -17.54 57.44 0.15
N THR A 49 -18.50 58.07 0.81
CA THR A 49 -19.60 57.51 1.60
C THR A 49 -20.65 56.86 0.70
N VAL A 50 -21.08 55.63 1.01
CA VAL A 50 -22.42 55.12 0.65
C VAL A 50 -22.95 54.25 1.79
N SER A 51 -24.09 54.67 2.35
CA SER A 51 -24.89 53.92 3.31
C SER A 51 -25.65 52.82 2.58
N ALA A 52 -25.57 51.58 3.07
CA ALA A 52 -26.58 50.55 2.82
C ALA A 52 -26.72 49.66 4.06
N SER A 53 -27.91 49.75 4.66
CA SER A 53 -28.42 48.92 5.74
C SER A 53 -28.87 47.57 5.20
N SER A 54 -28.53 46.46 5.88
CA SER A 54 -29.44 45.37 6.34
C SER A 54 -28.75 43.99 6.45
N ALA A 55 -28.98 43.35 7.61
CA ALA A 55 -28.96 41.91 7.94
C ALA A 55 -27.61 41.20 8.24
N PRO A 56 -27.43 40.65 9.46
CA PRO A 56 -26.38 39.67 9.74
C PRO A 56 -26.83 38.28 9.28
N SER A 57 -26.14 37.70 8.29
CA SER A 57 -26.21 36.27 8.03
C SER A 57 -25.46 35.53 9.13
N ALA A 58 -26.19 34.76 9.92
CA ALA A 58 -25.63 33.83 10.90
C ALA A 58 -24.69 32.84 10.20
N THR A 59 -23.40 32.93 10.53
CA THR A 59 -22.39 31.96 10.14
C THR A 59 -22.57 30.74 11.04
N THR A 60 -23.09 29.65 10.49
CA THR A 60 -23.14 28.35 11.14
C THR A 60 -21.69 27.90 11.40
N PRO A 61 -21.27 27.60 12.64
CA PRO A 61 -19.95 27.01 12.86
C PRO A 61 -19.91 25.63 12.21
N SER A 62 -18.88 25.39 11.40
CA SER A 62 -18.52 24.07 10.89
C SER A 62 -18.43 23.09 12.04
N GLY A 63 -19.37 22.15 12.10
CA GLY A 63 -19.36 21.08 13.08
C GLY A 63 -18.10 20.25 12.92
N THR A 64 -17.20 20.37 13.89
CA THR A 64 -16.24 19.33 14.24
C THR A 64 -17.04 18.03 14.43
N GLN A 65 -16.94 17.10 13.47
CA GLN A 65 -17.53 15.78 13.63
C GLN A 65 -16.81 15.09 14.79
N ALA A 66 -17.53 14.95 15.91
CA ALA A 66 -17.11 14.15 17.04
C ALA A 66 -16.84 12.70 16.58
N PRO A 67 -15.94 11.96 17.27
CA PRO A 67 -15.67 10.55 16.95
C PRO A 67 -17.00 9.78 16.97
N THR A 68 -17.32 9.11 15.86
CA THR A 68 -18.54 8.31 15.79
C THR A 68 -18.37 7.12 16.73
N THR A 69 -19.12 7.13 17.84
CA THR A 69 -19.25 5.99 18.76
C THR A 69 -19.60 4.74 17.95
N PRO A 70 -18.88 3.61 18.11
CA PRO A 70 -19.24 2.36 17.45
C PRO A 70 -20.66 1.96 17.85
N ALA A 71 -21.48 1.57 16.87
CA ALA A 71 -22.81 1.04 17.12
C ALA A 71 -22.73 -0.18 18.09
N PRO A 72 -23.55 -0.24 19.16
CA PRO A 72 -23.63 -1.42 20.01
C PRO A 72 -24.14 -2.60 19.19
N GLY A 73 -23.32 -3.64 19.00
CA GLY A 73 -23.75 -4.89 18.37
C GLY A 73 -22.79 -5.52 17.35
N ALA A 74 -21.70 -4.84 16.97
CA ALA A 74 -20.66 -5.48 16.16
C ALA A 74 -19.75 -6.33 17.06
N THR A 75 -19.95 -7.65 17.05
CA THR A 75 -19.01 -8.59 17.68
C THR A 75 -17.61 -8.36 17.10
N ALA A 76 -16.61 -8.21 17.97
CA ALA A 76 -15.22 -8.06 17.54
C ALA A 76 -14.80 -9.27 16.66
N PRO A 77 -14.07 -9.05 15.55
CA PRO A 77 -13.60 -10.13 14.71
C PRO A 77 -12.77 -11.10 15.52
N ALA A 78 -13.06 -12.39 15.38
CA ALA A 78 -12.24 -13.42 16.00
C ALA A 78 -10.88 -13.43 15.30
N ILE A 79 -9.83 -13.07 16.04
CA ILE A 79 -8.44 -13.07 15.59
C ILE A 79 -7.68 -14.12 16.42
N GLY A 80 -6.92 -15.00 15.78
CA GLY A 80 -6.18 -16.08 16.41
C GLY A 80 -6.27 -17.43 15.68
N PRO A 81 -5.79 -18.53 16.29
CA PRO A 81 -5.76 -19.85 15.66
C PRO A 81 -7.14 -20.31 15.15
N GLY A 82 -7.23 -20.71 13.88
CA GLY A 82 -8.48 -21.16 13.26
C GLY A 82 -9.47 -20.03 12.93
N ARG A 83 -8.98 -18.78 12.91
CA ARG A 83 -9.70 -17.54 12.56
C ARG A 83 -8.78 -16.63 11.74
N LEU A 84 -9.06 -15.33 11.68
CA LEU A 84 -8.15 -14.34 11.09
C LEU A 84 -6.80 -14.40 11.84
N GLN A 85 -5.71 -14.52 11.12
CA GLN A 85 -4.37 -14.50 11.69
C GLN A 85 -3.89 -13.04 11.74
N PRO A 86 -3.40 -12.56 12.90
CA PRO A 86 -2.80 -11.24 12.98
C PRO A 86 -1.44 -11.26 12.27
N LEU A 87 -1.21 -10.32 11.35
CA LEU A 87 0.06 -10.21 10.62
C LEU A 87 0.88 -9.01 11.07
N TRP A 88 0.24 -7.88 11.31
CA TRP A 88 0.89 -6.62 11.62
C TRP A 88 -0.13 -5.59 12.14
N PRO A 89 0.17 -4.78 13.16
CA PRO A 89 1.47 -4.66 13.82
C PRO A 89 1.63 -5.52 15.08
N PHE A 90 0.61 -6.25 15.52
CA PHE A 90 0.66 -6.99 16.78
C PHE A 90 0.59 -8.50 16.54
N ALA A 91 1.54 -9.27 17.05
CA ALA A 91 1.47 -10.73 16.96
C ALA A 91 0.36 -11.32 17.87
N THR A 92 -0.05 -10.60 18.91
CA THR A 92 -1.00 -11.08 19.92
C THR A 92 -1.95 -10.00 20.41
N LEU A 93 -3.11 -10.42 20.90
CA LEU A 93 -4.10 -9.52 21.52
C LEU A 93 -3.51 -8.81 22.74
N ALA A 94 -2.66 -9.49 23.52
CA ALA A 94 -2.02 -8.90 24.69
C ALA A 94 -1.12 -7.71 24.33
N GLN A 95 -0.43 -7.77 23.18
CA GLN A 95 0.37 -6.65 22.67
C GLN A 95 -0.52 -5.49 22.22
N ALA A 96 -1.61 -5.77 21.49
CA ALA A 96 -2.58 -4.74 21.09
C ALA A 96 -3.21 -4.04 22.30
N GLN A 97 -3.57 -4.79 23.35
CA GLN A 97 -4.11 -4.25 24.60
C GLN A 97 -3.05 -3.50 25.42
N ALA A 98 -1.79 -3.92 25.38
CA ALA A 98 -0.70 -3.18 26.02
C ALA A 98 -0.51 -1.83 25.35
N TRP A 99 -0.48 -1.81 24.02
CA TRP A 99 -0.46 -0.57 23.25
C TRP A 99 -1.68 0.32 23.55
N GLU A 100 -2.88 -0.26 23.61
CA GLU A 100 -4.10 0.50 23.92
C GLU A 100 -4.00 1.17 25.32
N ARG A 101 -3.48 0.46 26.34
CA ARG A 101 -3.26 1.06 27.66
C ARG A 101 -2.25 2.20 27.62
N GLU A 102 -1.14 2.03 26.90
CA GLU A 102 -0.12 3.07 26.74
C GLU A 102 -0.70 4.31 26.04
N TYR A 103 -1.47 4.12 24.96
CA TYR A 103 -2.15 5.19 24.24
C TYR A 103 -3.05 6.02 25.18
N HIS A 104 -3.86 5.38 26.02
CA HIS A 104 -4.73 6.09 26.98
C HIS A 104 -3.95 6.83 28.08
N SER A 105 -2.72 6.43 28.38
CA SER A 105 -1.84 7.12 29.33
C SER A 105 -1.04 8.28 28.72
N GLY A 106 -1.32 8.67 27.46
CA GLY A 106 -0.59 9.72 26.74
C GLY A 106 0.45 9.18 25.75
N GLY A 107 0.39 7.90 25.38
CA GLY A 107 1.27 7.28 24.40
C GLY A 107 1.12 7.87 23.00
N HIS A 108 2.21 7.79 22.21
CA HIS A 108 2.32 8.42 20.90
C HIS A 108 2.42 7.35 19.80
N GLN A 109 1.32 6.98 19.16
CA GLN A 109 1.23 6.33 17.83
C GLN A 109 -0.25 6.32 17.36
N PRO A 110 -0.89 7.49 17.14
CA PRO A 110 -2.32 7.54 16.79
C PRO A 110 -2.65 6.81 15.47
N TRP A 111 -1.64 6.56 14.64
CA TRP A 111 -1.80 5.86 13.36
C TRP A 111 -2.39 4.45 13.50
N HIS A 112 -2.22 3.77 14.63
CA HIS A 112 -2.87 2.46 14.86
C HIS A 112 -4.41 2.55 14.91
N LEU A 113 -4.97 3.73 15.16
CA LEU A 113 -6.42 3.95 15.13
C LEU A 113 -6.95 4.30 13.74
N ASP A 114 -6.04 4.65 12.82
CA ASP A 114 -6.33 5.01 11.44
C ASP A 114 -6.02 3.84 10.50
N PRO A 115 -7.04 3.26 9.83
CA PRO A 115 -6.81 2.11 8.96
C PRO A 115 -5.97 2.45 7.73
N GLU A 116 -6.04 3.71 7.26
CA GLU A 116 -5.29 4.17 6.10
C GLU A 116 -3.80 4.27 6.42
N GLN A 117 -3.46 4.94 7.52
CA GLN A 117 -2.06 5.03 7.95
C GLN A 117 -1.50 3.67 8.36
N THR A 118 -2.31 2.79 8.94
CA THR A 118 -1.90 1.40 9.25
C THR A 118 -1.57 0.63 7.96
N ALA A 119 -2.42 0.72 6.93
CA ALA A 119 -2.20 0.05 5.64
C ALA A 119 -0.94 0.57 4.91
N LEU A 120 -0.71 1.89 4.90
CA LEU A 120 0.49 2.48 4.32
C LEU A 120 1.75 2.12 5.11
N SER A 121 1.67 2.13 6.45
CA SER A 121 2.82 1.77 7.30
C SER A 121 3.20 0.30 7.15
N PHE A 122 2.21 -0.59 7.04
CA PHE A 122 2.43 -1.99 6.69
C PHE A 122 3.13 -2.14 5.34
N THR A 123 2.58 -1.50 4.30
CA THR A 123 3.08 -1.66 2.93
C THR A 123 4.48 -1.09 2.76
N ARG A 124 4.72 0.13 3.23
CA ARG A 124 6.01 0.83 3.06
C ARG A 124 7.04 0.36 4.06
N GLY A 125 6.63 0.16 5.31
CA GLY A 125 7.52 -0.18 6.42
C GLY A 125 7.82 -1.66 6.48
N TYR A 126 6.79 -2.49 6.64
CA TYR A 126 6.95 -3.92 6.87
C TYR A 126 7.22 -4.72 5.60
N LEU A 127 6.52 -4.43 4.49
CA LEU A 127 6.81 -5.07 3.19
C LEU A 127 8.00 -4.42 2.47
N GLY A 128 8.24 -3.13 2.71
CA GLY A 128 9.34 -2.40 2.08
C GLY A 128 9.00 -1.83 0.70
N PHE A 129 7.72 -1.81 0.29
CA PHE A 129 7.26 -1.23 -0.98
C PHE A 129 7.11 0.28 -0.80
N ARG A 130 8.24 1.00 -0.88
CA ARG A 130 8.36 2.42 -0.49
C ARG A 130 7.64 3.38 -1.43
N GLU A 131 7.48 3.00 -2.68
CA GLU A 131 6.78 3.69 -3.76
C GLU A 131 5.26 3.65 -3.62
N ILE A 132 4.72 2.69 -2.86
CA ILE A 132 3.28 2.60 -2.56
C ILE A 132 2.96 3.55 -1.41
N ASP A 133 2.66 4.80 -1.74
CA ASP A 133 2.64 5.91 -0.79
C ASP A 133 1.29 6.59 -0.60
N ARG A 134 0.25 6.16 -1.33
CA ARG A 134 -1.08 6.77 -1.26
C ARG A 134 -2.19 5.74 -1.11
N VAL A 135 -3.32 6.21 -0.56
CA VAL A 135 -4.58 5.46 -0.52
C VAL A 135 -5.34 5.72 -1.82
N SER A 136 -5.78 4.65 -2.48
CA SER A 136 -6.60 4.71 -3.70
C SER A 136 -8.08 4.50 -3.42
N SER A 137 -8.43 3.83 -2.32
CA SER A 137 -9.82 3.59 -1.92
C SER A 137 -9.94 3.28 -0.43
N ARG A 138 -11.10 3.58 0.15
CA ARG A 138 -11.40 3.37 1.57
C ARG A 138 -12.79 2.79 1.73
N ASN A 139 -12.89 1.65 2.43
CA ASN A 139 -14.16 1.07 2.85
C ASN A 139 -14.05 0.56 4.29
N VAL A 140 -14.70 1.24 5.23
CA VAL A 140 -14.73 0.86 6.65
C VAL A 140 -16.15 0.48 7.03
N ARG A 141 -16.34 -0.72 7.57
CA ARG A 141 -17.64 -1.25 7.99
C ARG A 141 -17.49 -1.99 9.32
N GLY A 142 -18.00 -1.37 10.38
CA GLY A 142 -17.86 -1.90 11.75
C GLY A 142 -16.39 -2.13 12.09
N ALA A 143 -16.07 -3.38 12.44
CA ALA A 143 -14.73 -3.78 12.83
C ALA A 143 -13.83 -4.24 11.66
N HIS A 144 -14.24 -4.03 10.40
CA HIS A 144 -13.44 -4.35 9.22
C HIS A 144 -13.14 -3.10 8.38
N ALA A 145 -11.95 -3.04 7.80
CA ALA A 145 -11.57 -2.05 6.80
C ALA A 145 -10.93 -2.73 5.58
N ARG A 146 -11.23 -2.21 4.39
CA ARG A 146 -10.58 -2.55 3.12
C ARG A 146 -10.00 -1.25 2.58
N ILE A 147 -8.67 -1.18 2.53
CA ILE A 147 -7.95 0.02 2.12
C ILE A 147 -7.15 -0.31 0.87
N GLY A 148 -7.51 0.31 -0.26
CA GLY A 148 -6.72 0.23 -1.47
C GLY A 148 -5.47 1.10 -1.32
N VAL A 149 -4.30 0.54 -1.62
CA VAL A 149 -3.03 1.26 -1.66
C VAL A 149 -2.48 1.30 -3.08
N ALA A 150 -1.82 2.38 -3.45
CA ALA A 150 -1.27 2.58 -4.79
C ALA A 150 0.04 3.36 -4.75
N GLY A 151 0.83 3.24 -5.82
CA GLY A 151 2.01 4.07 -6.03
C GLY A 151 1.67 5.50 -6.44
N SER A 152 2.65 6.39 -6.33
CA SER A 152 2.56 7.77 -6.81
C SER A 152 2.37 7.83 -8.34
N GLY A 153 1.51 8.74 -8.82
CA GLY A 153 1.28 8.98 -10.25
C GLY A 153 -0.16 8.71 -10.72
N ALA A 154 -0.59 9.42 -11.76
CA ALA A 154 -1.96 9.32 -12.31
C ALA A 154 -2.24 7.98 -13.01
N GLU A 155 -1.19 7.27 -13.43
CA GLU A 155 -1.27 6.00 -14.14
C GLU A 155 -1.28 4.78 -13.21
N GLY A 156 -0.90 4.95 -11.94
CA GLY A 156 -0.80 3.87 -10.97
C GLY A 156 -2.19 3.42 -10.48
N GLY A 157 -2.65 2.27 -10.96
CA GLY A 157 -3.83 1.59 -10.41
C GLY A 157 -3.62 1.13 -8.95
N THR A 158 -4.69 0.70 -8.27
CA THR A 158 -4.59 0.08 -6.94
C THR A 158 -3.67 -1.13 -6.98
N ALA A 159 -2.58 -1.10 -6.20
CA ALA A 159 -1.61 -2.19 -6.12
C ALA A 159 -2.13 -3.39 -5.33
N ALA A 160 -2.83 -3.12 -4.22
CA ALA A 160 -3.53 -4.12 -3.41
C ALA A 160 -4.68 -3.49 -2.63
N ILE A 161 -5.63 -4.32 -2.20
CA ILE A 161 -6.64 -3.94 -1.20
C ILE A 161 -6.27 -4.63 0.11
N VAL A 162 -5.76 -3.88 1.07
CA VAL A 162 -5.35 -4.40 2.38
C VAL A 162 -6.59 -4.62 3.23
N HIS A 163 -6.75 -5.83 3.77
CA HIS A 163 -7.83 -6.17 4.72
C HIS A 163 -7.33 -5.98 6.15
N LEU A 164 -7.98 -5.08 6.88
CA LEU A 164 -7.73 -4.81 8.29
C LEU A 164 -8.96 -5.11 9.14
N VAL A 165 -8.70 -5.39 10.41
CA VAL A 165 -9.72 -5.57 11.44
C VAL A 165 -9.36 -4.87 12.73
N ARG A 166 -10.37 -4.49 13.53
CA ARG A 166 -10.14 -4.03 14.91
C ARG A 166 -9.65 -5.19 15.76
N PHE A 167 -8.51 -5.02 16.43
CA PHE A 167 -7.91 -6.04 17.28
C PHE A 167 -8.13 -5.76 18.76
N GLY A 168 -9.26 -6.25 19.26
CA GLY A 168 -9.73 -6.01 20.62
C GLY A 168 -11.20 -5.64 20.66
N THR A 169 -11.71 -5.39 21.86
CA THR A 169 -13.13 -5.07 22.11
C THR A 169 -13.35 -3.62 22.55
N GLY A 170 -12.28 -2.88 22.84
CA GLY A 170 -12.35 -1.48 23.26
C GLY A 170 -12.66 -0.53 22.10
N PRO A 171 -13.17 0.69 22.38
CA PRO A 171 -13.43 1.70 21.36
C PRO A 171 -12.15 2.19 20.68
N SER A 172 -11.01 2.03 21.34
CA SER A 172 -9.67 2.35 20.83
C SER A 172 -8.91 1.10 20.39
N ALA A 173 -9.60 -0.01 20.11
CA ALA A 173 -8.95 -1.20 19.58
C ALA A 173 -8.19 -0.84 18.28
N PRO A 174 -6.89 -1.15 18.16
CA PRO A 174 -6.11 -0.78 16.99
C PRO A 174 -6.54 -1.56 15.75
N TRP A 175 -6.13 -1.08 14.57
CA TRP A 175 -6.24 -1.84 13.33
C TRP A 175 -5.09 -2.85 13.19
N GLU A 176 -5.45 -4.04 12.73
CA GLU A 176 -4.56 -5.17 12.49
C GLU A 176 -4.75 -5.65 11.06
N VAL A 177 -3.67 -5.72 10.31
CA VAL A 177 -3.63 -6.31 8.97
C VAL A 177 -3.78 -7.81 9.10
N VAL A 178 -4.70 -8.37 8.32
CA VAL A 178 -4.98 -9.81 8.34
C VAL A 178 -4.85 -10.47 6.98
N GLY A 179 -4.75 -9.70 5.89
CA GLY A 179 -4.64 -10.22 4.53
C GLY A 179 -4.82 -9.14 3.47
N THR A 180 -5.00 -9.56 2.23
CA THR A 180 -5.43 -8.71 1.11
C THR A 180 -6.65 -9.31 0.41
N ASP A 181 -7.49 -8.44 -0.16
CA ASP A 181 -8.64 -8.79 -0.99
C ASP A 181 -8.25 -8.55 -2.47
N ASP A 182 -7.67 -9.58 -3.11
CA ASP A 182 -7.04 -9.38 -4.42
C ASP A 182 -7.93 -9.73 -5.60
N THR A 183 -7.73 -9.01 -6.71
CA THR A 183 -8.54 -9.18 -7.93
C THR A 183 -7.73 -9.57 -9.15
N THR A 184 -6.52 -9.03 -9.34
CA THR A 184 -5.68 -9.29 -10.53
C THR A 184 -4.41 -10.08 -10.24
N LEU A 185 -3.99 -10.21 -8.98
CA LEU A 185 -2.91 -11.10 -8.54
C LEU A 185 -3.35 -11.76 -7.25
N SER A 186 -3.61 -13.07 -7.27
CA SER A 186 -4.05 -13.81 -6.09
C SER A 186 -2.96 -14.77 -5.60
N LEU A 187 -2.95 -14.99 -4.29
CA LEU A 187 -2.13 -15.97 -3.58
C LEU A 187 -3.06 -16.89 -2.77
N THR A 188 -3.42 -18.03 -3.35
CA THR A 188 -4.39 -18.98 -2.78
C THR A 188 -3.74 -20.27 -2.28
N THR A 189 -2.49 -20.51 -2.67
CA THR A 189 -1.66 -21.61 -2.19
C THR A 189 -0.43 -21.00 -1.51
N PRO A 190 -0.12 -21.39 -0.26
CA PRO A 190 -0.96 -22.16 0.65
C PRO A 190 -2.24 -21.41 1.02
N GLY A 191 -3.27 -22.14 1.46
CA GLY A 191 -4.51 -21.52 1.94
C GLY A 191 -4.28 -20.70 3.21
N TYR A 192 -5.13 -19.70 3.44
CA TYR A 192 -5.06 -18.85 4.62
C TYR A 192 -5.05 -19.64 5.94
N GLY A 193 -4.11 -19.34 6.84
CA GLY A 193 -3.94 -20.01 8.13
C GLY A 193 -3.39 -21.44 8.07
N SER A 194 -2.99 -21.93 6.89
CA SER A 194 -2.42 -23.27 6.72
C SER A 194 -1.10 -23.41 7.48
N LEU A 195 -0.82 -24.62 7.97
CA LEU A 195 0.52 -24.97 8.48
C LEU A 195 1.47 -25.16 7.29
N VAL A 196 2.64 -24.57 7.36
CA VAL A 196 3.67 -24.66 6.32
C VAL A 196 5.02 -25.02 6.90
N ARG A 197 5.82 -25.73 6.11
CA ARG A 197 7.23 -26.00 6.34
C ARG A 197 8.03 -25.46 5.18
N SER A 198 9.34 -25.34 5.38
CA SER A 198 10.26 -24.97 4.31
C SER A 198 10.69 -26.22 3.51
N PRO A 199 10.71 -26.17 2.17
CA PRO A 199 10.21 -25.07 1.34
C PRO A 199 8.67 -25.04 1.28
N VAL A 200 8.10 -23.84 1.18
CA VAL A 200 6.65 -23.67 0.97
C VAL A 200 6.36 -23.49 -0.52
N VAL A 201 5.37 -24.24 -1.01
CA VAL A 201 4.82 -24.05 -2.35
C VAL A 201 3.81 -22.91 -2.30
N THR A 202 4.01 -21.90 -3.14
CA THR A 202 3.12 -20.76 -3.30
C THR A 202 2.49 -20.75 -4.68
N GLY A 203 1.32 -20.13 -4.81
CA GLY A 203 0.65 -20.03 -6.10
C GLY A 203 -0.72 -19.37 -6.03
N GLY A 204 -1.26 -19.10 -7.21
CA GLY A 204 -2.57 -18.50 -7.38
C GLY A 204 -2.81 -18.16 -8.85
N ARG A 205 -3.42 -17.01 -9.10
CA ARG A 205 -3.77 -16.55 -10.45
C ARG A 205 -3.35 -15.11 -10.68
N ILE A 206 -2.99 -14.77 -11.91
CA ILE A 206 -2.57 -13.44 -12.31
C ILE A 206 -3.27 -13.01 -13.61
N THR A 207 -3.60 -11.73 -13.69
CA THR A 207 -4.03 -11.04 -14.91
C THR A 207 -3.09 -9.85 -15.13
N GLY A 208 -2.39 -9.81 -16.26
CA GLY A 208 -1.38 -8.80 -16.57
C GLY A 208 -0.58 -9.18 -17.82
N VAL A 209 0.41 -8.39 -18.20
CA VAL A 209 1.28 -8.68 -19.36
C VAL A 209 2.71 -8.84 -18.86
N ASP A 210 3.37 -9.94 -19.25
CA ASP A 210 4.80 -10.19 -19.03
C ASP A 210 5.29 -9.99 -17.57
N GLU A 211 4.50 -10.42 -16.59
CA GLU A 211 4.77 -10.16 -15.17
C GLU A 211 5.79 -11.14 -14.58
N GLY A 212 6.79 -10.61 -13.89
CA GLY A 212 7.70 -11.40 -13.06
C GLY A 212 7.17 -11.49 -11.63
N ILE A 213 6.74 -12.67 -11.18
CA ILE A 213 6.29 -12.86 -9.80
C ILE A 213 7.49 -13.10 -8.89
N ARG A 214 7.63 -12.23 -7.89
CA ARG A 214 8.53 -12.40 -6.75
C ARG A 214 7.73 -12.82 -5.53
N VAL A 215 8.27 -13.75 -4.75
CA VAL A 215 7.63 -14.22 -3.51
C VAL A 215 8.58 -14.05 -2.35
N GLN A 216 8.06 -13.58 -1.21
CA GLN A 216 8.78 -13.43 0.05
C GLN A 216 8.02 -14.14 1.17
N VAL A 217 8.75 -14.72 2.12
CA VAL A 217 8.21 -15.18 3.41
C VAL A 217 8.77 -14.26 4.48
N ARG A 218 7.90 -13.66 5.30
CA ARG A 218 8.23 -12.69 6.35
C ARG A 218 7.62 -13.12 7.69
N GLN A 219 8.15 -12.55 8.76
CA GLN A 219 7.57 -12.64 10.11
C GLN A 219 7.67 -11.27 10.78
N LEU A 220 6.78 -11.00 11.73
CA LEU A 220 6.71 -9.70 12.40
C LEU A 220 7.99 -9.37 13.18
N SER A 221 8.60 -10.37 13.82
CA SER A 221 9.82 -10.23 14.61
C SER A 221 11.11 -10.07 13.79
N SER A 222 11.02 -9.98 12.46
CA SER A 222 12.17 -9.82 11.56
C SER A 222 11.96 -8.67 10.59
N ALA A 223 12.94 -7.77 10.50
CA ALA A 223 12.94 -6.71 9.49
C ALA A 223 13.19 -7.25 8.07
N ALA A 224 14.03 -8.29 7.94
CA ALA A 224 14.36 -8.91 6.66
C ALA A 224 13.43 -10.11 6.37
N PRO A 225 13.13 -10.41 5.08
CA PRO A 225 12.48 -11.66 4.70
C PRO A 225 13.26 -12.88 5.20
N LEU A 226 12.53 -13.92 5.63
CA LEU A 226 13.06 -15.23 6.00
C LEU A 226 13.48 -16.06 4.78
N GLY A 227 12.92 -15.72 3.63
CA GLY A 227 13.15 -16.39 2.36
C GLY A 227 12.56 -15.59 1.21
N THR A 228 13.22 -15.64 0.07
CA THR A 228 12.78 -14.99 -1.17
C THR A 228 12.97 -15.93 -2.34
N SER A 229 12.08 -15.88 -3.30
CA SER A 229 12.24 -16.59 -4.57
C SER A 229 11.77 -15.70 -5.71
N CYS A 230 12.53 -15.73 -6.80
CA CYS A 230 12.34 -14.90 -7.98
C CYS A 230 12.91 -15.65 -9.19
N CYS A 231 12.42 -15.43 -10.40
CA CYS A 231 11.14 -14.81 -10.73
C CYS A 231 10.40 -15.78 -11.63
N THR A 232 9.17 -16.10 -11.27
CA THR A 232 8.30 -16.93 -12.12
C THR A 232 7.61 -16.01 -13.12
N SER A 233 7.92 -16.18 -14.39
CA SER A 233 7.19 -15.51 -15.47
C SER A 233 5.74 -15.98 -15.46
N ALA A 234 4.82 -15.03 -15.39
CA ALA A 234 3.39 -15.29 -15.48
C ALA A 234 2.71 -14.07 -16.13
N GLY A 235 1.63 -14.28 -16.87
CA GLY A 235 0.99 -13.20 -17.61
C GLY A 235 -0.11 -13.76 -18.50
N GLY A 236 -0.96 -12.89 -19.03
CA GLY A 236 -2.20 -13.23 -19.71
C GLY A 236 -3.43 -12.96 -18.85
N ASN A 237 -4.58 -13.48 -19.27
CA ASN A 237 -5.83 -13.31 -18.53
C ASN A 237 -6.04 -14.46 -17.55
N ASN A 238 -6.04 -14.15 -16.25
CA ASN A 238 -6.33 -15.08 -15.18
C ASN A 238 -5.50 -16.36 -15.26
N GLN A 239 -4.20 -16.28 -15.55
CA GLN A 239 -3.33 -17.45 -15.70
C GLN A 239 -2.85 -17.98 -14.35
N PRO A 240 -2.70 -19.31 -14.18
CA PRO A 240 -2.17 -19.85 -12.95
C PRO A 240 -0.67 -19.55 -12.84
N TRP A 241 -0.20 -19.39 -11.61
CA TRP A 241 1.22 -19.30 -11.31
C TRP A 241 1.56 -20.13 -10.08
N LYS A 242 2.81 -20.60 -10.00
CA LYS A 242 3.29 -21.42 -8.89
C LYS A 242 4.79 -21.23 -8.71
N GLN A 243 5.24 -21.16 -7.47
CA GLN A 243 6.67 -21.06 -7.13
C GLN A 243 6.96 -21.79 -5.82
N SER A 244 8.20 -22.25 -5.63
CA SER A 244 8.66 -22.78 -4.33
C SER A 244 9.56 -21.75 -3.66
N VAL A 245 9.37 -21.56 -2.34
CA VAL A 245 10.16 -20.62 -1.54
C VAL A 245 10.74 -21.34 -0.34
N SER A 246 12.07 -21.46 -0.32
CA SER A 246 12.79 -21.88 0.87
C SER A 246 12.89 -20.70 1.84
N PHE A 247 12.61 -20.96 3.11
CA PHE A 247 12.81 -19.99 4.19
C PHE A 247 13.45 -20.68 5.41
N SER A 248 14.06 -19.89 6.29
CA SER A 248 14.68 -20.41 7.52
C SER A 248 14.55 -19.39 8.67
N GLY A 249 14.81 -19.83 9.90
CA GLY A 249 14.82 -18.92 11.06
C GLY A 249 13.46 -18.39 11.50
N ALA A 250 12.36 -19.05 11.12
CA ALA A 250 11.02 -18.72 11.59
C ALA A 250 10.91 -18.94 13.12
N ARG A 251 10.44 -17.92 13.83
CA ARG A 251 10.23 -17.91 15.29
C ARG A 251 8.81 -17.53 15.66
N ASP A 252 8.15 -16.74 14.81
CA ASP A 252 6.75 -16.36 15.01
C ASP A 252 5.83 -17.50 14.58
N ARG A 253 4.71 -17.65 15.28
CA ARG A 253 3.70 -18.67 14.93
C ARG A 253 3.00 -18.38 13.60
N VAL A 254 2.92 -17.11 13.22
CA VAL A 254 2.28 -16.63 11.98
C VAL A 254 3.37 -16.03 11.10
N LEU A 255 3.36 -16.41 9.83
CA LEU A 255 4.21 -15.83 8.79
C LEU A 255 3.33 -15.12 7.76
N THR A 256 3.90 -14.09 7.13
CA THR A 256 3.32 -13.42 5.96
C THR A 256 3.98 -13.98 4.71
N VAL A 257 3.21 -14.61 3.83
CA VAL A 257 3.66 -14.90 2.47
C VAL A 257 3.20 -13.76 1.57
N VAL A 258 4.12 -13.17 0.82
CA VAL A 258 3.88 -12.00 -0.02
C VAL A 258 4.23 -12.40 -1.45
N ALA A 259 3.33 -12.16 -2.40
CA ALA A 259 3.64 -12.23 -3.82
C ALA A 259 3.47 -10.85 -4.44
N SER A 260 4.43 -10.41 -5.26
CA SER A 260 4.39 -9.11 -5.93
C SER A 260 4.83 -9.23 -7.38
N THR A 261 4.30 -8.36 -8.22
CA THR A 261 4.74 -8.15 -9.61
C THR A 261 5.03 -6.67 -9.84
N GLY A 262 5.78 -6.39 -10.90
CA GLY A 262 6.21 -5.06 -11.31
C GLY A 262 7.42 -5.15 -12.24
N GLY A 263 8.08 -4.03 -12.47
CA GLY A 263 9.26 -3.89 -13.31
C GLY A 263 9.02 -3.21 -14.66
N HIS A 264 7.77 -2.86 -15.00
CA HIS A 264 7.46 -2.13 -16.24
C HIS A 264 7.31 -0.63 -15.98
N VAL A 265 6.45 -0.28 -15.04
CA VAL A 265 6.08 1.10 -14.68
C VAL A 265 6.51 1.45 -13.25
N ALA A 266 6.48 0.47 -12.35
CA ALA A 266 6.91 0.62 -10.96
C ALA A 266 7.65 -0.64 -10.47
N GLU A 267 8.44 -0.53 -9.38
CA GLU A 267 9.09 -1.70 -8.78
C GLU A 267 8.05 -2.73 -8.30
N VAL A 268 6.97 -2.26 -7.67
CA VAL A 268 5.76 -3.03 -7.36
C VAL A 268 4.54 -2.37 -7.96
N GLU A 269 3.90 -3.09 -8.88
CA GLU A 269 2.65 -2.69 -9.52
C GLU A 269 1.45 -3.39 -8.88
N ARG A 270 1.63 -4.63 -8.43
CA ARG A 270 0.61 -5.44 -7.76
C ARG A 270 1.24 -6.25 -6.64
N PHE A 271 0.54 -6.42 -5.54
CA PHE A 271 0.92 -7.40 -4.52
C PHE A 271 -0.29 -8.02 -3.85
N THR A 272 -0.07 -9.19 -3.27
CA THR A 272 -1.03 -9.98 -2.48
C THR A 272 -0.30 -10.60 -1.30
N ILE A 273 -0.99 -10.77 -0.18
CA ILE A 273 -0.46 -11.45 1.00
C ILE A 273 -1.42 -12.52 1.49
N THR A 274 -0.86 -13.58 2.08
CA THR A 274 -1.63 -14.53 2.87
C THR A 274 -0.92 -14.83 4.18
N ALA A 275 -1.72 -15.07 5.22
CA ALA A 275 -1.21 -15.53 6.49
C ALA A 275 -1.05 -17.03 6.49
N VAL A 276 0.06 -17.54 7.01
CA VAL A 276 0.30 -18.96 7.23
C VAL A 276 0.84 -19.18 8.63
N ARG A 277 0.85 -20.43 9.10
CA ARG A 277 1.41 -20.80 10.40
C ARG A 277 2.63 -21.69 10.23
N THR A 278 3.63 -21.50 11.07
CA THR A 278 4.77 -22.42 11.14
C THR A 278 4.30 -23.80 11.61
N GLY A 279 4.60 -24.84 10.84
CA GLY A 279 4.31 -26.24 11.18
C GLY A 279 5.53 -27.10 11.43
#